data_AF-A0A813JEW2-F1
#
_entry.id   AF-A0A813JEW2-F1
#
_cell.length_a   1.000
_cell.length_b   1.000
_cell.length_c   1.000
_cell.angle_alpha   90.00
_cell.angle_beta   90.00
_cell.angle_gamma   90.00
#
_symmetry.space_group_name_H-M   'P 1'
#
loop_
_entity.id
_entity.type
_entity.pdbx_description
1 polymer ?
#
loop_
_entity_poly.entity_id
_entity_poly.type
_entity_poly.pdbx_seq_one_letter_code
_entity_poly.pdbx_strand_id
1 'polypeptide(L)'
;APKPGVPASPTRSTYAPSKLLLDERYERRACCMHLSLVSELRESIEGEGKATSLCQRVLERLPEQEAVVVVASAVGRTLGVAGQVENPSPKIVLWLIPDPADIDCKQTTFVLKSLENREMLFQSTYKLSLEPRASEEVASTE
;
A
#
# COMPACT_ATOMS: atom_id res chain seq x y z
N ALA A 1 -9.14 35.03 -16.61
CA ALA A 1 -7.90 34.36 -16.17
C ALA A 1 -8.17 33.64 -14.85
N PRO A 2 -7.90 32.33 -14.72
CA PRO A 2 -8.10 31.63 -13.46
C PRO A 2 -7.02 32.00 -12.43
N LYS A 3 -7.39 31.99 -11.15
CA LYS A 3 -6.58 32.47 -10.01
C LYS A 3 -5.34 31.58 -9.76
N PRO A 4 -4.18 32.17 -9.41
CA PRO A 4 -3.02 31.43 -8.94
C PRO A 4 -3.22 31.03 -7.46
N GLY A 5 -2.90 29.78 -7.11
CA GLY A 5 -2.69 29.41 -5.71
C GLY A 5 -3.63 28.39 -5.08
N VAL A 6 -4.23 27.48 -5.84
CA VAL A 6 -4.68 26.21 -5.25
C VAL A 6 -3.54 25.20 -5.47
N PRO A 7 -2.82 24.74 -4.44
CA PRO A 7 -1.92 23.61 -4.62
C PRO A 7 -2.75 22.44 -5.13
N ALA A 8 -2.41 21.95 -6.33
CA ALA A 8 -3.09 20.83 -6.93
C ALA A 8 -3.02 19.66 -5.95
N SER A 9 -4.17 19.18 -5.46
CA SER A 9 -4.23 17.94 -4.66
C SER A 9 -3.33 16.91 -5.36
N PRO A 10 -2.38 16.26 -4.65
CA PRO A 10 -1.42 15.37 -5.29
C PRO A 10 -2.19 14.36 -6.12
N THR A 11 -2.07 14.52 -7.44
CA THR A 11 -2.93 13.79 -8.37
C THR A 11 -2.65 12.31 -8.19
N ARG A 12 -3.70 11.47 -8.14
CA ARG A 12 -3.65 9.99 -8.08
C ARG A 12 -2.74 9.33 -9.15
N SER A 13 -2.17 10.13 -10.06
CA SER A 13 -1.32 9.77 -11.18
C SER A 13 0.13 9.43 -10.81
N THR A 14 0.68 9.94 -9.70
CA THR A 14 2.11 9.73 -9.38
C THR A 14 2.43 8.25 -9.13
N TYR A 15 1.52 7.53 -8.48
CA TYR A 15 1.68 6.12 -8.11
C TYR A 15 0.78 5.18 -8.90
N ALA A 16 0.52 5.52 -10.16
CA ALA A 16 -0.17 4.61 -11.05
C ALA A 16 0.64 3.31 -11.21
N PRO A 17 0.01 2.12 -11.17
CA PRO A 17 0.73 0.85 -11.25
C PRO A 17 1.66 0.72 -12.45
N SER A 18 1.25 1.24 -13.62
CA SER A 18 2.07 1.25 -14.83
C SER A 18 3.39 2.00 -14.66
N LYS A 19 3.40 3.09 -13.90
CA LYS A 19 4.63 3.85 -13.62
C LYS A 19 5.55 3.08 -12.67
N LEU A 20 5.00 2.49 -11.61
CA LEU A 20 5.76 1.70 -10.63
C LEU A 20 6.40 0.46 -11.26
N LEU A 21 5.69 -0.21 -12.19
CA LEU A 21 6.21 -1.39 -12.89
C LEU A 21 7.39 -1.07 -13.83
N LEU A 22 7.46 0.16 -14.34
CA LEU A 22 8.51 0.62 -15.25
C LEU A 22 9.64 1.38 -14.54
N ASP A 23 9.47 1.72 -13.25
CA ASP A 23 10.48 2.46 -12.49
C ASP A 23 11.61 1.52 -12.02
N GLU A 24 12.72 1.54 -12.76
CA GLU A 24 13.88 0.69 -12.50
C GLU A 24 14.59 0.98 -11.17
N ARG A 25 14.25 2.08 -10.48
CA ARG A 25 14.80 2.40 -9.17
C ARG A 25 14.27 1.47 -8.09
N TYR A 26 13.15 0.79 -8.32
CA TYR A 26 12.56 -0.14 -7.36
C TYR A 26 12.90 -1.59 -7.69
N GLU A 27 13.19 -2.36 -6.65
CA GLU A 27 13.03 -3.80 -6.66
C GLU A 27 11.56 -4.11 -6.33
N ARG A 28 10.97 -5.12 -6.97
CA ARG A 28 9.57 -5.49 -6.71
C ARG A 28 9.41 -6.97 -6.43
N ARG A 29 8.53 -7.30 -5.49
CA ARG A 29 8.11 -8.68 -5.18
C ARG A 29 6.60 -8.73 -5.08
N ALA A 30 6.01 -9.78 -5.65
CA ALA A 30 4.57 -10.01 -5.63
C ALA A 30 4.25 -11.29 -4.85
N CYS A 31 3.14 -11.28 -4.12
CA CYS A 31 2.60 -12.45 -3.45
C CYS A 31 1.09 -12.35 -3.28
N CYS A 32 0.43 -13.47 -2.97
CA CYS A 32 -0.96 -13.47 -2.54
C CYS A 32 -1.10 -12.73 -1.20
N MET A 33 -2.18 -11.98 -1.04
CA MET A 33 -2.48 -11.28 0.21
C MET A 33 -2.86 -12.26 1.34
N HIS A 34 -2.70 -11.79 2.59
CA HIS A 34 -3.25 -12.48 3.75
C HIS A 34 -4.80 -12.41 3.74
N LEU A 35 -5.48 -13.48 4.19
CA LEU A 35 -6.95 -13.56 4.15
C LEU A 35 -7.66 -12.39 4.84
N SER A 36 -7.12 -11.93 5.99
CA SER A 36 -7.67 -10.78 6.71
C SER A 36 -7.63 -9.50 5.86
N LEU A 37 -6.52 -9.27 5.13
CA LEU A 37 -6.37 -8.11 4.26
C LEU A 37 -7.26 -8.22 3.02
N VAL A 38 -7.46 -9.44 2.50
CA VAL A 38 -8.40 -9.70 1.40
C VAL A 38 -9.84 -9.34 1.83
N SER A 39 -10.28 -9.79 3.01
CA SER A 39 -11.63 -9.47 3.53
C SER A 39 -11.86 -7.96 3.61
N GLU A 40 -10.92 -7.25 4.20
CA GLU A 40 -10.98 -5.79 4.34
C GLU A 40 -10.92 -5.07 2.98
N LEU A 41 -10.13 -5.60 2.03
CA LEU A 41 -10.08 -5.07 0.67
C LEU A 41 -11.44 -5.19 -0.02
N ARG A 42 -12.12 -6.33 0.11
CA ARG A 42 -13.46 -6.56 -0.46
C ARG A 42 -14.48 -5.56 0.07
N GLU A 43 -14.53 -5.36 1.38
CA GLU A 43 -15.45 -4.39 1.98
C GLU A 43 -15.13 -2.94 1.56
N SER A 44 -13.86 -2.67 1.26
CA SER A 44 -13.40 -1.33 0.88
C SER A 44 -13.68 -0.95 -0.57
N ILE A 45 -13.81 -1.91 -1.48
CA ILE A 45 -14.09 -1.63 -2.91
C ILE A 45 -15.56 -1.28 -3.17
N GLU A 46 -16.46 -1.66 -2.27
CA GLU A 46 -17.90 -1.42 -2.42
C GLU A 46 -18.34 0.00 -1.97
N GLY A 47 -17.50 0.72 -1.23
CA GLY A 47 -17.86 2.01 -0.64
C GLY A 47 -16.98 3.18 -1.09
N GLU A 48 -17.59 4.34 -1.25
CA GLU A 48 -16.85 5.58 -1.55
C GLU A 48 -15.90 5.93 -0.39
N GLY A 49 -14.64 6.21 -0.72
CA GLY A 49 -13.61 6.58 0.26
C GLY A 49 -13.05 5.43 1.12
N LYS A 50 -13.73 4.29 1.20
CA LYS A 50 -13.30 3.15 2.05
C LYS A 50 -11.94 2.58 1.63
N ALA A 51 -11.66 2.50 0.33
CA ALA A 51 -10.35 2.05 -0.17
C ALA A 51 -9.20 2.96 0.32
N THR A 52 -9.43 4.26 0.45
CA THR A 52 -8.46 5.21 1.02
C THR A 52 -8.28 4.97 2.52
N SER A 53 -9.37 4.74 3.26
CA SER A 53 -9.31 4.39 4.69
C SER A 53 -8.55 3.07 4.91
N LEU A 54 -8.74 2.07 4.05
CA LEU A 54 -7.96 0.84 4.07
C LEU A 54 -6.47 1.13 3.85
N CYS A 55 -6.12 1.92 2.82
CA CYS A 55 -4.73 2.31 2.55
C CYS A 55 -4.09 2.96 3.78
N GLN A 56 -4.81 3.81 4.50
CA GLN A 56 -4.33 4.48 5.71
C GLN A 56 -4.03 3.49 6.84
N ARG A 57 -4.94 2.55 7.12
CA ARG A 57 -4.70 1.51 8.15
C ARG A 57 -3.53 0.59 7.78
N VAL A 58 -3.40 0.25 6.49
CA VAL A 58 -2.27 -0.55 5.99
C VAL A 58 -0.97 0.22 6.17
N LEU A 59 -0.97 1.51 5.83
CA LEU A 59 0.20 2.39 5.99
C LEU A 59 0.67 2.45 7.45
N GLU A 60 -0.25 2.52 8.41
CA GLU A 60 0.06 2.51 9.85
C GLU A 60 0.71 1.21 10.35
N ARG A 61 0.65 0.12 9.57
CA ARG A 61 1.32 -1.15 9.87
C ARG A 61 2.70 -1.27 9.24
N LEU A 62 3.07 -0.36 8.34
CA LEU A 62 4.37 -0.38 7.69
C LEU A 62 5.46 0.16 8.63
N PRO A 63 6.67 -0.42 8.62
CA PRO A 63 7.75 0.02 9.52
C PRO A 63 8.36 1.38 9.15
N GLU A 64 8.10 1.88 7.95
CA GLU A 64 8.71 3.11 7.40
C GLU A 64 7.69 4.23 7.26
N GLN A 65 8.06 5.44 7.69
CA GLN A 65 7.23 6.64 7.56
C GLN A 65 7.16 7.17 6.11
N GLU A 66 8.10 6.76 5.25
CA GLU A 66 8.18 7.15 3.84
C GLU A 66 7.62 6.04 2.93
N ALA A 67 6.42 5.55 3.28
CA ALA A 67 5.72 4.54 2.52
C ALA A 67 4.46 5.10 1.83
N VAL A 68 4.06 4.47 0.74
CA VAL A 68 2.80 4.74 0.04
C VAL A 68 2.05 3.43 -0.17
N VAL A 69 0.75 3.44 0.11
CA VAL A 69 -0.15 2.31 -0.15
C VAL A 69 -1.14 2.71 -1.22
N VAL A 70 -1.30 1.86 -2.23
CA VAL A 70 -2.19 2.09 -3.37
C VAL A 70 -3.12 0.90 -3.51
N VAL A 71 -4.42 1.16 -3.61
CA VAL A 71 -5.41 0.16 -4.07
C VAL A 71 -5.79 0.51 -5.50
N ALA A 72 -5.44 -0.37 -6.44
CA ALA A 72 -5.74 -0.19 -7.86
C ALA A 72 -5.80 -1.53 -8.58
N SER A 73 -6.65 -1.66 -9.60
CA SER A 73 -6.62 -2.83 -10.48
C SER A 73 -5.36 -2.84 -11.35
N ALA A 74 -4.98 -4.02 -11.85
CA ALA A 74 -3.86 -4.16 -12.79
C ALA A 74 -4.05 -3.36 -14.07
N VAL A 75 -5.30 -3.24 -14.52
CA VAL A 75 -5.72 -2.48 -15.69
C VAL A 75 -6.93 -1.65 -15.26
N GLY A 76 -6.73 -0.40 -14.87
CA GLY A 76 -7.84 0.48 -14.51
C GLY A 76 -7.53 1.56 -13.50
N ARG A 77 -8.56 1.95 -12.75
CA ARG A 77 -8.59 3.15 -11.90
C ARG A 77 -7.99 2.87 -10.52
N THR A 78 -7.22 3.83 -10.01
CA THR A 78 -6.83 3.88 -8.59
C THR A 78 -8.04 4.17 -7.71
N LEU A 79 -8.38 3.22 -6.85
CA LEU A 79 -9.51 3.28 -5.94
C LEU A 79 -9.16 4.08 -4.68
N GLY A 80 -7.97 3.85 -4.12
CA GLY A 80 -7.49 4.52 -2.92
C GLY A 80 -5.97 4.69 -2.92
N VAL A 81 -5.49 5.71 -2.20
CA VAL A 81 -4.07 5.96 -1.96
C VAL A 81 -3.89 6.59 -0.58
N ALA A 82 -2.87 6.16 0.17
CA ALA A 82 -2.43 6.80 1.41
C ALA A 82 -0.91 6.83 1.49
N GLY A 83 -0.35 7.79 2.24
CA GLY A 83 1.10 7.97 2.39
C GLY A 83 1.54 9.40 2.12
N GLN A 84 2.85 9.63 2.14
CA GLN A 84 3.43 10.89 1.70
C GLN A 84 3.40 10.98 0.16
N VAL A 85 2.21 11.24 -0.40
CA VAL A 85 1.97 11.22 -1.85
C VAL A 85 2.78 12.29 -2.59
N GLU A 86 3.23 13.32 -1.87
CA GLU A 86 4.07 14.41 -2.41
C GLU A 86 5.57 14.07 -2.44
N ASN A 87 6.01 12.99 -1.76
CA ASN A 87 7.38 12.52 -1.86
C ASN A 87 7.60 11.95 -3.27
N PRO A 88 8.54 12.45 -4.08
CA PRO A 88 8.74 11.93 -5.43
C PRO A 88 9.38 10.54 -5.46
N SER A 89 9.84 10.02 -4.32
CA SER A 89 10.60 8.76 -4.22
C SER A 89 10.41 8.10 -2.84
N PRO A 90 9.21 7.59 -2.52
CA PRO A 90 8.99 6.87 -1.28
C PRO A 90 9.90 5.64 -1.22
N LYS A 91 10.29 5.25 -0.01
CA LYS A 91 11.14 4.07 0.21
C LYS A 91 10.42 2.77 -0.12
N ILE A 92 9.12 2.72 0.19
CA ILE A 92 8.24 1.56 -0.02
C ILE A 92 6.98 2.01 -0.74
N VAL A 93 6.57 1.25 -1.75
CA VAL A 93 5.22 1.34 -2.30
C VAL A 93 4.56 -0.02 -2.20
N LEU A 94 3.41 -0.09 -1.54
CA LEU A 94 2.60 -1.31 -1.47
C LEU A 94 1.38 -1.15 -2.38
N TRP A 95 1.29 -2.00 -3.39
CA TRP A 95 0.17 -2.01 -4.32
C TRP A 95 -0.72 -3.22 -4.05
N LEU A 96 -1.94 -2.95 -3.60
CA LEU A 96 -3.00 -3.93 -3.37
C LEU A 96 -3.88 -4.02 -4.62
N ILE A 97 -3.92 -5.21 -5.22
CA ILE A 97 -4.63 -5.50 -6.45
C ILE A 97 -5.91 -6.26 -6.09
N PRO A 98 -7.09 -5.62 -6.16
CA PRO A 98 -8.35 -6.33 -6.02
C PRO A 98 -8.55 -7.23 -7.25
N ASP A 99 -8.96 -8.48 -7.01
CA ASP A 99 -9.39 -9.40 -8.06
C ASP A 99 -10.93 -9.42 -8.09
N PRO A 100 -11.58 -9.04 -9.20
CA PRO A 100 -13.05 -9.03 -9.29
C PRO A 100 -13.68 -10.43 -9.29
N ALA A 101 -12.92 -11.48 -9.63
CA ALA A 101 -13.35 -12.88 -9.56
C ALA A 101 -12.99 -13.54 -8.22
N ASP A 102 -12.23 -12.84 -7.37
CA ASP A 102 -12.05 -13.15 -5.95
C ASP A 102 -11.20 -14.40 -5.64
N ILE A 103 -10.43 -14.85 -6.63
CA ILE A 103 -9.63 -16.09 -6.53
C ILE A 103 -8.20 -15.80 -6.06
N ASP A 104 -7.62 -14.64 -6.42
CA ASP A 104 -6.20 -14.37 -6.19
C ASP A 104 -5.89 -12.86 -6.04
N CYS A 105 -6.38 -12.26 -4.95
CA CYS A 105 -5.98 -10.90 -4.57
C CYS A 105 -4.46 -10.84 -4.31
N LYS A 106 -3.76 -10.02 -5.09
CA LYS A 106 -2.29 -9.89 -5.06
C LYS A 106 -1.85 -8.60 -4.39
N GLN A 107 -0.78 -8.68 -3.62
CA GLN A 107 0.00 -7.51 -3.26
C GLN A 107 1.32 -7.51 -4.00
N THR A 108 1.74 -6.33 -4.46
CA THR A 108 3.09 -6.09 -4.97
C THR A 108 3.76 -5.05 -4.10
N THR A 109 4.90 -5.42 -3.51
CA THR A 109 5.74 -4.50 -2.76
C THR A 109 6.85 -4.01 -3.68
N PHE A 110 7.06 -2.70 -3.71
CA PHE A 110 8.17 -2.03 -4.36
C PHE A 110 9.06 -1.43 -3.27
N VAL A 111 10.36 -1.70 -3.33
CA VAL A 111 11.35 -1.15 -2.38
C VAL A 111 12.47 -0.49 -3.17
N LEU A 112 12.85 0.72 -2.77
CA LEU A 112 13.90 1.47 -3.46
C LEU A 112 15.25 0.73 -3.38
N LYS A 113 15.88 0.50 -4.54
CA LYS A 113 17.13 -0.29 -4.67
C LYS A 113 18.33 0.32 -3.94
N SER A 114 18.31 1.61 -3.63
CA SER A 114 19.40 2.28 -2.92
C SER A 114 19.43 2.01 -1.41
N LEU A 115 18.36 1.45 -0.84
CA LEU A 115 18.30 1.15 0.59
C LEU A 115 19.15 -0.08 0.93
N GLU A 116 19.79 -0.12 2.09
CA GLU A 116 20.61 -1.28 2.50
C GLU A 116 19.77 -2.39 3.14
N ASN A 117 18.65 -2.04 3.79
CA ASN A 117 17.76 -2.94 4.53
C ASN A 117 16.61 -3.55 3.69
N ARG A 118 16.72 -3.61 2.36
CA ARG A 118 15.60 -3.99 1.45
C ARG A 118 14.99 -5.34 1.76
N GLU A 119 15.83 -6.33 2.06
CA GLU A 119 15.35 -7.68 2.37
C GLU A 119 14.45 -7.69 3.61
N MET A 120 14.85 -6.96 4.65
CA MET A 120 14.04 -6.79 5.86
C MET A 120 12.71 -6.10 5.55
N LEU A 121 12.72 -5.08 4.68
CA LEU A 121 11.50 -4.40 4.24
C LEU A 121 10.57 -5.35 3.49
N PHE A 122 11.08 -6.17 2.57
CA PHE A 122 10.28 -7.19 1.90
C PHE A 122 9.71 -8.22 2.87
N GLN A 123 10.49 -8.68 3.85
CA GLN A 123 10.02 -9.62 4.86
C GLN A 123 8.93 -9.00 5.74
N SER A 124 9.08 -7.74 6.15
CA SER A 124 8.11 -7.04 6.99
C SER A 124 6.76 -6.77 6.30
N THR A 125 6.76 -6.74 4.96
CA THR A 125 5.58 -6.47 4.13
C THR A 125 4.99 -7.73 3.51
N TYR A 126 5.69 -8.87 3.60
CA TYR A 126 5.22 -10.13 3.07
C TYR A 126 3.99 -10.63 3.84
N LYS A 127 2.90 -10.92 3.12
CA LYS A 127 1.61 -11.37 3.67
C LYS A 127 1.15 -10.52 4.86
N LEU A 128 1.15 -9.20 4.69
CA LEU A 128 0.72 -8.26 5.72
C LEU A 128 -0.69 -8.59 6.23
N SER A 129 -0.83 -8.74 7.55
CA SER A 129 -2.12 -8.90 8.24
C SER A 129 -2.54 -7.59 8.92
N LEU A 130 -3.85 -7.36 8.96
CA LEU A 130 -4.46 -6.24 9.68
C LEU A 130 -4.95 -6.63 11.07
N GLU A 131 -4.89 -7.92 11.42
CA GLU A 131 -5.21 -8.37 12.76
C GLU A 131 -4.28 -7.67 13.77
N PRO A 132 -4.77 -7.33 14.97
CA PRO A 132 -3.88 -6.90 16.04
C PRO A 132 -2.79 -7.97 16.19
N ARG A 133 -1.52 -7.56 16.23
CA ARG A 133 -0.48 -8.49 16.70
C ARG A 133 -0.96 -8.93 18.08
N ALA A 134 -1.31 -10.20 18.24
CA ALA A 134 -1.68 -10.73 19.54
C ALA A 134 -0.58 -10.28 20.49
N SER A 135 -0.93 -9.36 21.40
CA SER A 135 0.02 -8.78 22.30
C SER A 135 0.69 -9.93 23.05
N GLU A 136 2.01 -9.82 23.20
CA GLU A 136 2.78 -10.55 24.19
C GLU A 136 1.91 -10.78 25.43
N GLU A 137 1.63 -12.06 25.66
CA GLU A 137 0.86 -12.54 26.79
C GLU A 137 1.46 -11.92 28.05
N VAL A 138 0.59 -11.32 28.85
CA VAL A 138 0.91 -10.59 30.06
C VAL A 138 1.60 -11.52 31.05
N ALA A 139 2.93 -11.63 30.98
CA ALA A 139 3.76 -12.14 32.04
C ALA A 139 4.06 -10.99 33.01
N SER A 140 3.09 -10.67 33.85
CA SER A 140 3.34 -9.99 35.12
C SER A 140 2.42 -10.63 36.13
N THR A 141 2.91 -11.77 36.63
CA THR A 141 2.57 -12.34 37.92
C THR A 141 2.73 -11.24 38.97
N GLU A 142 1.66 -10.92 39.68
CA GLU A 142 1.69 -10.51 41.09
C GLU A 142 0.35 -10.89 41.74
#